data_AF-A0A8T3M7W6-F1
#
_entry.id   AF-A0A8T3M7W6-F1
#
_cell.length_a   1.000
_cell.length_b   1.000
_cell.length_c   1.000
_cell.angle_alpha   90.00
_cell.angle_beta   90.00
_cell.angle_gamma   90.00
#
_symmetry.space_group_name_H-M   'P 1'
#
loop_
_entity.id
_entity.type
_entity.pdbx_description
1 polymer ?
#
loop_
_entity_poly.entity_id
_entity_poly.type
_entity_poly.pdbx_seq_one_letter_code
_entity_poly.pdbx_strand_id
1 'polypeptide(L)'
;MAAETGSSHQQLRRFERGELQRVSIAEAGAWCAVVGLDLAIRTYPAGDPIRDRPQLVLLERLRVELHGSLGWQTEVPLPIHGDLRAWDALVSGHMPRPWRARVEAETSIADGQALERRLRLKRRDDPDGHLILLVSDTRTNATALRALRPGLQDFLPATARSLLGALREGRDPARSGIVVL
;
A
#
# COMPACT_ATOMS: atom_id res chain seq x y z
N MET A 1 36.61 9.79 -9.44
CA MET A 1 35.65 9.70 -8.32
C MET A 1 36.18 10.32 -7.02
N ALA A 2 37.09 9.68 -6.27
CA ALA A 2 37.53 10.18 -4.96
C ALA A 2 38.15 11.60 -5.01
N ALA A 3 39.14 11.82 -5.89
CA ALA A 3 39.81 13.11 -6.06
C ALA A 3 38.87 14.24 -6.55
N GLU A 4 37.85 13.92 -7.34
CA GLU A 4 36.89 14.88 -7.91
C GLU A 4 35.77 15.27 -6.93
N THR A 5 35.60 14.51 -5.84
CA THR A 5 34.53 14.70 -4.85
C THR A 5 35.06 15.11 -3.47
N GLY A 6 36.36 15.43 -3.37
CA GLY A 6 37.04 15.71 -2.10
C GLY A 6 37.02 14.55 -1.09
N SER A 7 36.63 13.35 -1.54
CA SER A 7 36.39 12.19 -0.69
C SER A 7 37.64 11.32 -0.57
N SER A 8 37.89 10.73 0.60
CA SER A 8 38.96 9.74 0.75
C SER A 8 38.66 8.48 -0.05
N HIS A 9 39.67 7.93 -0.75
CA HIS A 9 39.60 6.59 -1.36
C HIS A 9 39.18 5.51 -0.35
N GLN A 10 39.51 5.69 0.93
CA GLN A 10 39.12 4.76 2.00
C GLN A 10 37.64 4.91 2.40
N GLN A 11 37.05 6.11 2.29
CA GLN A 11 35.60 6.30 2.45
C GLN A 11 34.86 5.64 1.30
N LEU A 12 35.25 5.92 0.05
CA LEU A 12 34.57 5.36 -1.13
C LEU A 12 34.58 3.82 -1.10
N ARG A 13 35.74 3.20 -0.80
CA ARG A 13 35.86 1.74 -0.67
C ARG A 13 35.01 1.16 0.47
N ARG A 14 34.78 1.90 1.55
CA ARG A 14 33.88 1.49 2.64
C ARG A 14 32.41 1.60 2.23
N PHE A 15 32.05 2.63 1.46
CA PHE A 15 30.71 2.80 0.91
C PHE A 15 30.36 1.66 -0.06
N GLU A 16 31.24 1.35 -1.01
CA GLU A 16 31.12 0.22 -1.94
C GLU A 16 30.96 -1.15 -1.23
N ARG A 17 31.49 -1.27 -0.01
CA ARG A 17 31.41 -2.48 0.83
C ARG A 17 30.25 -2.47 1.84
N GLY A 18 29.45 -1.40 1.91
CA GLY A 18 28.38 -1.25 2.90
C GLY A 18 28.87 -1.04 4.35
N GLU A 19 30.16 -0.73 4.54
CA GLU A 19 30.82 -0.59 5.85
C GLU A 19 30.71 0.84 6.44
N LEU A 20 30.03 1.74 5.75
CA LEU A 20 29.93 3.16 6.10
C LEU A 20 28.60 3.46 6.80
N GLN A 21 28.62 3.63 8.12
CA GLN A 21 27.39 3.81 8.91
C GLN A 21 26.70 5.17 8.73
N ARG A 22 27.39 6.18 8.19
CA ARG A 22 26.84 7.52 7.94
C ARG A 22 27.46 8.10 6.67
N VAL A 23 26.63 8.31 5.65
CA VAL A 23 26.96 9.05 4.44
C VAL A 23 26.02 10.24 4.38
N SER A 24 26.55 11.44 4.14
CA SER A 24 25.70 12.62 3.93
C SER A 24 25.04 12.62 2.55
N ILE A 25 23.90 13.28 2.44
CA ILE A 25 23.21 13.47 1.14
C ILE A 25 24.13 14.18 0.13
N ALA A 26 24.98 15.10 0.60
CA ALA A 26 25.95 15.81 -0.24
C ALA A 26 27.04 14.88 -0.79
N GLU A 27 27.62 14.00 0.04
CA GLU A 27 28.61 13.00 -0.41
C GLU A 27 28.00 12.02 -1.42
N ALA A 28 26.81 11.47 -1.12
CA ALA A 28 26.10 10.58 -2.03
C ALA A 28 25.79 11.27 -3.37
N GLY A 29 25.37 12.54 -3.35
CA GLY A 29 25.10 13.32 -4.55
C GLY A 29 26.35 13.56 -5.39
N ALA A 30 27.47 13.90 -4.75
CA ALA A 30 28.75 14.09 -5.41
C ALA A 30 29.27 12.79 -6.05
N TRP A 31 29.14 11.64 -5.38
CA TRP A 31 29.51 10.34 -5.95
C TRP A 31 28.64 9.97 -7.15
N CYS A 32 27.31 10.12 -7.05
CA CYS A 32 26.37 9.91 -8.16
C CYS A 32 26.70 10.79 -9.38
N ALA A 33 26.95 12.09 -9.16
CA ALA A 33 27.25 13.04 -10.23
C ALA A 33 28.50 12.65 -11.05
N VAL A 34 29.57 12.16 -10.40
CA VAL A 34 30.80 11.75 -11.11
C VAL A 34 30.59 10.50 -11.98
N VAL A 35 29.65 9.62 -11.63
CA VAL A 35 29.31 8.43 -12.45
C VAL A 35 28.14 8.67 -13.41
N GLY A 36 27.67 9.92 -13.54
CA GLY A 36 26.56 10.29 -14.44
C GLY A 36 25.20 9.77 -13.98
N LEU A 37 24.98 9.62 -12.67
CA LEU A 37 23.72 9.19 -12.07
C LEU A 37 23.01 10.35 -11.34
N ASP A 38 21.68 10.38 -11.43
CA ASP A 38 20.83 11.25 -10.62
C ASP A 38 20.53 10.62 -9.25
N LEU A 39 20.74 11.38 -8.17
CA LEU A 39 20.40 10.94 -6.82
C LEU A 39 18.91 11.16 -6.51
N ALA A 40 18.13 10.08 -6.54
CA ALA A 40 16.72 10.10 -6.16
C ALA A 40 16.51 9.69 -4.69
N ILE A 41 16.31 10.65 -3.79
CA ILE A 41 15.95 10.40 -2.38
C ILE A 41 14.43 10.34 -2.23
N ARG A 42 13.93 9.33 -1.54
CA ARG A 42 12.55 9.28 -1.04
C ARG A 42 12.58 9.14 0.48
N THR A 43 12.06 10.14 1.17
CA THR A 43 11.77 10.05 2.60
C THR A 43 10.42 9.39 2.81
N TYR A 44 10.36 8.49 3.78
CA TYR A 44 9.11 7.94 4.31
C TYR A 44 9.00 8.39 5.78
N PRO A 45 7.79 8.64 6.31
CA PRO A 45 7.62 8.91 7.73
C PRO A 45 8.19 7.76 8.57
N ALA A 46 9.03 8.08 9.56
CA ALA A 46 9.51 7.11 10.53
C ALA A 46 8.56 7.12 11.74
N GLY A 47 7.77 6.06 11.89
CA GLY A 47 6.73 5.90 12.90
C GLY A 47 5.52 5.18 12.33
N ASP A 48 4.55 4.84 13.18
CA ASP A 48 3.27 4.28 12.74
C ASP A 48 2.63 5.21 11.70
N PRO A 49 1.98 4.69 10.65
CA PRO A 49 1.21 5.52 9.74
C PRO A 49 0.16 6.28 10.56
N ILE A 50 0.31 7.61 10.67
CA ILE A 50 -0.72 8.44 11.30
C ILE A 50 -1.95 8.38 10.39
N ARG A 51 -2.83 7.41 10.69
CA ARG A 51 -4.13 7.27 10.06
C ARG A 51 -4.95 8.49 10.43
N ASP A 52 -5.29 9.30 9.44
CA ASP A 52 -6.25 10.37 9.68
C ASP A 52 -7.54 9.78 10.25
N ARG A 53 -8.10 10.43 11.28
CA ARG A 53 -9.32 9.97 11.99
C ARG A 53 -10.45 9.49 11.05
N PRO A 54 -10.72 10.10 9.88
CA PRO A 54 -11.71 9.58 8.94
C PRO A 54 -11.40 8.21 8.35
N GLN A 55 -10.12 7.85 8.17
CA GLN A 55 -9.71 6.54 7.64
C GLN A 55 -9.96 5.42 8.67
N LEU A 56 -9.66 5.69 9.95
CA LEU A 56 -10.03 4.80 11.06
C LEU A 56 -11.55 4.59 11.15
N VAL A 57 -12.34 5.67 11.03
CA VAL A 57 -13.81 5.58 11.02
C VAL A 57 -14.32 4.76 9.83
N LEU A 58 -13.73 4.93 8.64
CA LEU A 58 -14.11 4.17 7.44
C LEU A 58 -13.79 2.67 7.59
N LEU A 59 -12.60 2.34 8.11
CA LEU A 59 -12.21 0.95 8.41
C LEU A 59 -13.13 0.32 9.47
N GLU A 60 -13.51 1.07 10.50
CA GLU A 60 -14.44 0.61 11.54
C GLU A 60 -15.84 0.33 10.98
N ARG A 61 -16.33 1.15 10.03
CA ARG A 61 -17.58 0.86 9.30
C ARG A 61 -17.51 -0.50 8.60
N LEU A 62 -16.41 -0.80 7.90
CA LEU A 62 -16.23 -2.11 7.29
C LEU A 62 -16.15 -3.23 8.34
N ARG A 63 -15.42 -3.01 9.45
CA ARG A 63 -15.26 -4.01 10.52
C ARG A 63 -16.60 -4.44 11.13
N VAL A 64 -17.51 -3.50 11.37
CA VAL A 64 -18.86 -3.76 11.91
C VAL A 64 -19.73 -4.57 10.94
N GLU A 65 -19.43 -4.54 9.64
CA GLU A 65 -20.13 -5.29 8.59
C GLU A 65 -19.58 -6.72 8.39
N LEU A 66 -18.50 -7.11 9.10
CA LEU A 66 -17.94 -8.45 9.01
C LEU A 66 -18.69 -9.43 9.91
N HIS A 67 -18.90 -10.65 9.42
CA HIS A 67 -19.37 -11.74 10.27
C HIS A 67 -18.36 -12.05 11.39
N GLY A 68 -18.85 -12.32 12.60
CA GLY A 68 -18.00 -12.54 13.78
C GLY A 68 -17.07 -13.77 13.73
N SER A 69 -17.17 -14.61 12.69
CA SER A 69 -16.21 -15.70 12.43
C SER A 69 -14.99 -15.28 11.60
N LEU A 70 -14.95 -14.02 11.12
CA LEU A 70 -13.84 -13.49 10.34
C LEU A 70 -12.81 -12.82 11.26
N GLY A 71 -11.54 -13.07 10.99
CA GLY A 71 -10.43 -12.36 11.61
C GLY A 71 -10.28 -10.95 11.02
N TRP A 72 -9.91 -10.00 11.86
CA TRP A 72 -9.62 -8.62 11.48
C TRP A 72 -8.27 -8.20 12.06
N GLN A 73 -7.40 -7.67 11.21
CA GLN A 73 -6.11 -7.10 11.59
C GLN A 73 -5.90 -5.78 10.84
N THR A 74 -5.26 -4.81 11.48
CA THR A 74 -4.88 -3.52 10.88
C THR A 74 -3.37 -3.42 10.73
N GLU A 75 -2.89 -2.57 9.82
CA GLU A 75 -1.45 -2.28 9.64
C GLU A 75 -0.64 -3.54 9.29
N VAL A 76 -1.16 -4.32 8.35
CA VAL A 76 -0.53 -5.59 7.97
C VAL A 76 0.64 -5.31 7.01
N PRO A 77 1.90 -5.49 7.42
CA PRO A 77 3.06 -5.18 6.59
C PRO A 77 3.08 -6.06 5.34
N LEU A 78 3.64 -5.54 4.25
CA LEU A 78 3.93 -6.35 3.07
C LEU A 78 4.98 -7.44 3.43
N PRO A 79 4.97 -8.59 2.75
CA PRO A 79 5.88 -9.72 3.05
C PRO A 79 7.31 -9.50 2.52
N ILE A 80 7.82 -8.27 2.59
CA ILE A 80 9.16 -7.86 2.14
C ILE A 80 9.94 -7.34 3.35
N HIS A 81 11.06 -7.98 3.66
CA HIS A 81 11.88 -7.62 4.81
C HIS A 81 12.43 -6.19 4.68
N GLY A 82 12.22 -5.37 5.72
CA GLY A 82 12.63 -3.96 5.74
C GLY A 82 11.74 -2.99 4.97
N ASP A 83 10.64 -3.47 4.37
CA ASP A 83 9.66 -2.59 3.72
C ASP A 83 8.70 -2.00 4.77
N LEU A 84 8.51 -0.68 4.72
CA LEU A 84 7.63 0.06 5.63
C LEU A 84 6.19 0.16 5.11
N ARG A 85 5.90 -0.37 3.91
CA ARG A 85 4.55 -0.40 3.35
C ARG A 85 3.72 -1.47 4.05
N ALA A 86 2.52 -1.08 4.48
CA ALA A 86 1.49 -1.97 5.02
C ALA A 86 0.17 -1.81 4.28
N TRP A 87 -0.71 -2.81 4.36
CA TRP A 87 -2.13 -2.71 4.06
C TRP A 87 -2.89 -2.09 5.24
N ASP A 88 -3.93 -1.31 4.95
CA ASP A 88 -4.72 -0.65 6.01
C ASP A 88 -5.43 -1.68 6.90
N ALA A 89 -5.96 -2.75 6.32
CA ALA A 89 -6.42 -3.91 7.08
C ALA A 89 -6.33 -5.22 6.30
N LEU A 90 -6.58 -6.32 7.01
CA LEU A 90 -6.70 -7.68 6.52
C LEU A 90 -7.93 -8.33 7.15
N VAL A 91 -8.81 -8.83 6.29
CA VAL A 91 -9.86 -9.78 6.66
C VAL A 91 -9.34 -11.19 6.41
N SER A 92 -9.51 -12.10 7.37
CA SER A 92 -9.22 -13.52 7.19
C SER A 92 -10.44 -14.39 7.49
N GLY A 93 -10.57 -15.50 6.77
CA GLY A 93 -11.64 -16.46 6.97
C GLY A 93 -11.17 -17.88 6.73
N HIS A 94 -11.91 -18.86 7.23
CA HIS A 94 -11.55 -20.28 7.19
C HIS A 94 -12.43 -21.11 6.26
N MET A 95 -13.53 -20.55 5.76
CA MET A 95 -14.55 -21.26 4.97
C MET A 95 -14.70 -20.66 3.55
N PRO A 96 -14.76 -21.50 2.49
CA PRO A 96 -14.70 -22.96 2.51
C PRO A 96 -13.29 -23.54 2.74
N ARG A 97 -12.26 -22.68 2.71
CA ARG A 97 -10.86 -22.94 3.03
C ARG A 97 -10.23 -21.65 3.58
N PRO A 98 -9.02 -21.66 4.17
CA PRO A 98 -8.34 -20.44 4.58
C PRO A 98 -8.20 -19.43 3.43
N TRP A 99 -8.66 -18.20 3.64
CA TRP A 99 -8.61 -17.10 2.68
C TRP A 99 -8.27 -15.77 3.37
N ARG A 100 -7.79 -14.81 2.57
CA ARG A 100 -7.29 -13.51 3.03
C ARG A 100 -7.65 -12.39 2.05
N ALA A 101 -8.37 -11.37 2.53
CA ALA A 101 -8.69 -10.17 1.77
C ALA A 101 -7.99 -8.95 2.38
N ARG A 102 -7.08 -8.33 1.64
CA ARG A 102 -6.43 -7.06 1.99
C ARG A 102 -7.43 -5.93 1.79
N VAL A 103 -7.40 -4.94 2.67
CA VAL A 103 -8.22 -3.73 2.58
C VAL A 103 -7.29 -2.54 2.47
N GLU A 104 -7.58 -1.69 1.48
CA GLU A 104 -7.02 -0.34 1.39
C GLU A 104 -8.18 0.66 1.52
N ALA A 105 -8.06 1.65 2.40
CA ALA A 105 -9.13 2.57 2.77
C ALA A 105 -8.85 4.01 2.29
N GLU A 106 -9.66 4.49 1.36
CA GLU A 106 -9.54 5.81 0.73
C GLU A 106 -10.68 6.74 1.14
N THR A 107 -10.36 7.79 1.88
CA THR A 107 -11.34 8.79 2.33
C THR A 107 -11.59 9.87 1.29
N SER A 108 -10.61 10.16 0.42
CA SER A 108 -10.69 11.17 -0.64
C SER A 108 -9.79 10.82 -1.83
N ILE A 109 -10.40 10.48 -2.97
CA ILE A 109 -9.67 10.17 -4.21
C ILE A 109 -9.35 11.46 -4.96
N ALA A 110 -8.18 12.04 -4.69
CA ALA A 110 -7.68 13.23 -5.40
C ALA A 110 -7.01 12.87 -6.74
N ASP A 111 -6.07 11.91 -6.73
CA ASP A 111 -5.42 11.38 -7.93
C ASP A 111 -5.70 9.88 -8.06
N GLY A 112 -6.54 9.54 -9.03
CA GLY A 112 -6.91 8.18 -9.31
C GLY A 112 -5.83 7.34 -9.99
N GLN A 113 -4.98 7.93 -10.83
CA GLN A 113 -3.89 7.21 -11.49
C GLN A 113 -2.79 6.86 -10.49
N ALA A 114 -2.51 7.76 -9.55
CA ALA A 114 -1.64 7.46 -8.40
C ALA A 114 -2.22 6.34 -7.53
N LEU A 115 -3.53 6.37 -7.24
CA LEU A 115 -4.22 5.31 -6.50
C LEU A 115 -4.10 3.95 -7.20
N GLU A 116 -4.44 3.86 -8.48
CA GLU A 116 -4.33 2.62 -9.26
C GLU A 116 -2.90 2.08 -9.25
N ARG A 117 -1.91 2.94 -9.54
CA ARG A 117 -0.49 2.56 -9.55
C ARG A 117 -0.02 2.04 -8.18
N ARG A 118 -0.48 2.65 -7.09
CA ARG A 118 -0.16 2.25 -5.71
C ARG A 118 -0.77 0.89 -5.35
N LEU A 119 -2.04 0.67 -5.71
CA LEU A 119 -2.73 -0.62 -5.51
C LEU A 119 -2.09 -1.74 -6.34
N ARG A 120 -1.79 -1.50 -7.63
CA ARG A 120 -1.11 -2.47 -8.50
C ARG A 120 0.28 -2.81 -7.97
N LEU A 121 1.03 -1.83 -7.46
CA LEU A 121 2.36 -2.06 -6.87
C LEU A 121 2.27 -2.91 -5.60
N LYS A 122 1.42 -2.55 -4.63
CA LYS A 122 1.23 -3.38 -3.42
C LYS A 122 0.78 -4.80 -3.76
N ARG A 123 -0.13 -4.98 -4.73
CA ARG A 123 -0.60 -6.30 -5.17
C ARG A 123 0.45 -7.13 -5.92
N ARG A 124 1.35 -6.50 -6.68
CA ARG A 124 2.50 -7.21 -7.28
C ARG A 124 3.43 -7.76 -6.20
N ASP A 125 3.60 -6.99 -5.13
CA ASP A 125 4.52 -7.26 -4.04
C ASP A 125 3.89 -8.18 -2.94
N ASP A 126 2.56 -8.26 -2.88
CA ASP A 126 1.75 -9.19 -2.08
C ASP A 126 0.56 -9.74 -2.90
N PRO A 127 0.77 -10.78 -3.74
CA PRO A 127 -0.24 -11.23 -4.71
C PRO A 127 -1.44 -11.98 -4.12
N ASP A 128 -1.25 -12.71 -3.01
CA ASP A 128 -2.27 -13.46 -2.26
C ASP A 128 -3.26 -14.27 -3.15
N GLY A 129 -4.58 -14.23 -2.98
CA GLY A 129 -5.40 -13.44 -2.04
C GLY A 129 -6.48 -12.58 -2.74
N HIS A 130 -7.20 -11.75 -1.97
CA HIS A 130 -8.15 -10.77 -2.49
C HIS A 130 -7.79 -9.34 -2.06
N LEU A 131 -8.20 -8.35 -2.86
CA LEU A 131 -8.07 -6.93 -2.57
C LEU A 131 -9.45 -6.26 -2.54
N ILE A 132 -9.72 -5.53 -1.47
CA ILE A 132 -10.89 -4.67 -1.28
C ILE A 132 -10.39 -3.23 -1.23
N LEU A 133 -10.73 -2.44 -2.25
CA LEU A 133 -10.62 -1.00 -2.16
C LEU A 133 -11.89 -0.47 -1.47
N LEU A 134 -11.74 -0.02 -0.23
CA LEU A 134 -12.78 0.59 0.57
C LEU A 134 -12.72 2.11 0.37
N VAL A 135 -13.83 2.74 0.00
CA VAL A 135 -13.88 4.18 -0.32
C VAL A 135 -14.99 4.84 0.47
N SER A 136 -14.79 6.06 0.96
CA SER A 136 -15.87 6.80 1.63
C SER A 136 -16.96 7.23 0.63
N ASP A 137 -18.23 7.09 1.02
CA ASP A 137 -19.38 7.50 0.20
C ASP A 137 -19.50 9.02 0.14
N THR A 138 -18.86 9.62 -0.88
CA THR A 138 -18.98 11.04 -1.20
C THR A 138 -19.22 11.25 -2.68
N ARG A 139 -19.92 12.32 -3.05
CA ARG A 139 -20.17 12.69 -4.45
C ARG A 139 -18.87 12.86 -5.26
N THR A 140 -17.80 13.33 -4.61
CA THR A 140 -16.46 13.47 -5.19
C THR A 140 -15.87 12.10 -5.50
N ASN A 141 -15.81 11.21 -4.51
CA ASN A 141 -15.28 9.84 -4.68
C ASN A 141 -16.11 9.03 -5.69
N ALA A 142 -17.45 9.15 -5.65
CA ALA A 142 -18.33 8.51 -6.62
C ALA A 142 -18.10 9.02 -8.06
N THR A 143 -17.57 10.23 -8.24
CA THR A 143 -17.20 10.78 -9.55
C THR A 143 -15.82 10.29 -9.97
N ALA A 144 -14.83 10.33 -9.07
CA ALA A 144 -13.49 9.79 -9.31
C ALA A 144 -13.50 8.28 -9.63
N LEU A 145 -14.26 7.49 -8.86
CA LEU A 145 -14.44 6.05 -9.12
C LEU A 145 -15.08 5.75 -10.47
N ARG A 146 -15.98 6.60 -10.98
CA ARG A 146 -16.56 6.44 -12.32
C ARG A 146 -15.51 6.68 -13.41
N ALA A 147 -14.64 7.68 -13.25
CA ALA A 147 -13.52 7.91 -14.16
C ALA A 147 -12.47 6.77 -14.11
N LEU A 148 -12.23 6.20 -12.93
CA LEU A 148 -11.23 5.14 -12.72
C LEU A 148 -11.72 3.73 -13.02
N ARG A 149 -13.03 3.51 -13.13
CA ARG A 149 -13.60 2.17 -13.26
C ARG A 149 -12.95 1.34 -14.39
N PRO A 150 -12.64 1.88 -15.59
CA PRO A 150 -12.00 1.11 -16.65
C PRO A 150 -10.65 0.50 -16.25
N GLY A 151 -9.75 1.28 -15.62
CA GLY A 151 -8.42 0.80 -15.20
C GLY A 151 -8.47 -0.15 -14.00
N LEU A 152 -9.44 0.04 -13.11
CA LEU A 152 -9.63 -0.82 -11.94
C LEU A 152 -10.35 -2.14 -12.25
N GLN A 153 -11.15 -2.21 -13.32
CA GLN A 153 -12.04 -3.35 -13.60
C GLN A 153 -11.30 -4.68 -13.81
N ASP A 154 -10.09 -4.65 -14.38
CA ASP A 154 -9.26 -5.84 -14.61
C ASP A 154 -8.94 -6.60 -13.33
N PHE A 155 -8.74 -5.88 -12.22
CA PHE A 155 -8.25 -6.46 -10.96
C PHE A 155 -9.18 -6.25 -9.75
N LEU A 156 -10.20 -5.39 -9.87
CA LEU A 156 -11.28 -5.16 -8.90
C LEU A 156 -12.68 -5.37 -9.51
N PRO A 157 -12.98 -6.56 -10.09
CA PRO A 157 -14.24 -6.79 -10.80
C PRO A 157 -15.49 -6.85 -9.91
N ALA A 158 -15.37 -7.19 -8.62
CA ALA A 158 -16.53 -7.39 -7.76
C ALA A 158 -17.26 -6.08 -7.40
N THR A 159 -18.56 -6.21 -7.10
CA THR A 159 -19.42 -5.11 -6.65
C THR A 159 -19.49 -5.06 -5.13
N ALA A 160 -19.68 -3.86 -4.56
CA ALA A 160 -19.82 -3.65 -3.12
C ALA A 160 -20.89 -4.57 -2.50
N ARG A 161 -22.04 -4.74 -3.17
CA ARG A 161 -23.13 -5.64 -2.72
C ARG A 161 -22.68 -7.10 -2.63
N SER A 162 -21.94 -7.60 -3.63
CA SER A 162 -21.47 -8.98 -3.63
C SER A 162 -20.39 -9.22 -2.57
N LEU A 163 -19.50 -8.25 -2.37
CA LEU A 163 -18.46 -8.31 -1.34
C LEU A 163 -19.07 -8.28 0.06
N LEU A 164 -19.85 -7.25 0.37
CA LEU A 164 -20.48 -7.11 1.69
C LEU A 164 -21.43 -8.27 2.01
N GLY A 165 -22.17 -8.80 1.03
CA GLY A 165 -22.99 -10.00 1.22
C GLY A 165 -22.16 -11.21 1.68
N ALA A 166 -21.08 -11.54 0.97
CA ALA A 166 -20.19 -12.64 1.35
C ALA A 166 -19.54 -12.42 2.73
N LEU A 167 -19.06 -11.20 3.01
CA LEU A 167 -18.39 -10.85 4.27
C LEU A 167 -19.34 -10.89 5.48
N ARG A 168 -20.59 -10.40 5.33
CA ARG A 168 -21.65 -10.49 6.36
C ARG A 168 -22.08 -11.93 6.65
N GLU A 169 -21.94 -12.82 5.67
CA GLU A 169 -22.21 -14.25 5.80
C GLU A 169 -20.96 -15.08 6.23
N GLY A 170 -19.80 -14.43 6.45
CA GLY A 170 -18.56 -15.10 6.84
C GLY A 170 -17.91 -15.95 5.74
N ARG A 171 -18.30 -15.72 4.47
CA ARG A 171 -17.84 -16.46 3.29
C ARG A 171 -16.73 -15.73 2.55
N ASP A 172 -15.91 -16.51 1.86
CA ASP A 172 -14.94 -16.02 0.87
C ASP A 172 -15.66 -15.13 -0.18
N PRO A 173 -15.25 -13.86 -0.37
CA PRO A 173 -15.78 -13.01 -1.44
C PRO A 173 -15.41 -13.50 -2.85
N ALA A 174 -14.49 -14.47 -2.98
CA ALA A 174 -14.02 -15.13 -4.20
C ALA A 174 -13.36 -14.23 -5.27
N ARG A 175 -13.54 -12.91 -5.18
CA ARG A 175 -13.01 -11.90 -6.09
C ARG A 175 -12.64 -10.63 -5.34
N SER A 176 -11.66 -9.93 -5.89
CA SER A 176 -11.30 -8.56 -5.48
C SER A 176 -12.32 -7.54 -6.03
N GLY A 177 -12.47 -6.39 -5.37
CA GLY A 177 -13.44 -5.37 -5.81
C GLY A 177 -13.42 -4.09 -4.98
N ILE A 178 -14.47 -3.29 -5.17
CA ILE A 178 -14.62 -1.97 -4.55
C ILE A 178 -15.85 -1.96 -3.64
N VAL A 179 -15.67 -1.46 -2.42
CA VAL A 179 -16.72 -1.23 -1.41
C VAL A 179 -16.80 0.27 -1.14
N VAL A 180 -18.01 0.80 -0.97
CA VAL A 180 -18.27 2.23 -0.69
C VAL A 180 -19.14 2.30 0.57
N LEU A 181 -18.71 3.06 1.60
CA LEU A 181 -19.33 3.13 2.95
C LEU A 181 -19.21 4.52 3.61
#